data_AF-A0AAD8E1P1-F1
#
_entry.id   AF-A0AAD8E1P1-F1
#
_cell.length_a   1.000
_cell.length_b   1.000
_cell.length_c   1.000
_cell.angle_alpha   90.00
_cell.angle_beta   90.00
_cell.angle_gamma   90.00
#
_symmetry.space_group_name_H-M   'P 1'
#
loop_
_entity.id
_entity.type
_entity.pdbx_description
1 polymer ?
#
loop_
_entity_poly.entity_id
_entity_poly.type
_entity_poly.pdbx_seq_one_letter_code
_entity_poly.pdbx_strand_id
1 'polypeptide(L)'
;MLSAAKVRQHGMQDDNWVIKDKINQYRGLIKLYERDRKIHEGDLAKQKKRYSRDIRQLRKEITAKREELGVAVYGDKQFLRNAFQDHRRLQLTYMNSKADKVLESIHQENFNKRKQLDRIRYTKKKKMEKFRLAQLEAAEMRDRVIYEVGGKLPPEKKEQAVANWVQRANIKKNAALAIKVMYKKILDILKKDSSYFTVVLEALKLDCRAQGKCLMGATEMGQLAMEYLDDRKFEYNKLEREIKANMKERERTLKLARREVAYLTDSFPNLIRKEEATNLDDLYEEDDEGMSHHSLHGELEDVMAICKKLQKSCLVSTFDQILLRLKEQRYQSGRLMMALNLNIEKRDALVEDKKHAALMLDTLKNVGQERSCQYLVEKRQLQSQMDAESRAEKELSTSLDEKGKLIIEMRTSLQQINELLSCVGAPNVPRPFTDVPPGVQYALDDILQEVPQPDADFDKLISNARQKLNVLIQAVSRIEVTPQIRAEANQFYHQILARTMRENFQDDVIQEGGLIEFEMEDPNVPSRAIIKLRSKQLVDAQVSEFDVVEKK
;
A
#
# COMPACT_ATOMS: atom_id res chain seq x y z
N MET A 1 84.45 117.13 8.85
CA MET A 1 85.75 116.58 9.31
C MET A 1 86.54 116.16 8.09
N LEU A 2 87.79 116.61 7.95
CA LEU A 2 88.66 116.26 6.81
C LEU A 2 89.03 114.77 6.90
N SER A 3 88.68 113.97 5.87
CA SER A 3 88.99 112.54 5.83
C SER A 3 90.48 112.29 5.64
N ALA A 4 90.99 111.15 6.12
CA ALA A 4 92.40 110.77 6.00
C ALA A 4 92.97 110.82 4.56
N ALA A 5 92.12 110.74 3.53
CA ALA A 5 92.51 110.89 2.13
C ALA A 5 92.93 112.33 1.76
N LYS A 6 92.35 113.35 2.40
CA LYS A 6 92.73 114.76 2.17
C LYS A 6 94.02 115.18 2.89
N VAL A 7 94.51 114.39 3.85
CA VAL A 7 95.78 114.68 4.55
C VAL A 7 97.00 114.20 3.74
N ARG A 8 96.85 113.20 2.87
CA ARG A 8 97.90 112.80 1.91
C ARG A 8 98.19 113.86 0.84
N GLN A 9 97.22 114.72 0.52
CA GLN A 9 97.36 115.78 -0.49
C GLN A 9 98.03 117.06 0.03
N HIS A 10 98.12 117.24 1.35
CA HIS A 10 98.88 118.34 1.96
C HIS A 10 100.09 117.77 2.70
N GLY A 11 101.14 117.45 1.93
CA GLY A 11 102.48 117.31 2.48
C GLY A 11 102.96 118.69 2.97
N MET A 12 102.64 119.06 4.20
CA MET A 12 103.35 120.15 4.87
C MET A 12 104.78 119.65 5.17
N GLN A 13 105.70 119.95 4.26
CA GLN A 13 107.14 119.83 4.47
C GLN A 13 107.69 121.24 4.56
N ASP A 14 108.20 121.59 5.73
CA ASP A 14 108.99 122.80 5.96
C ASP A 14 110.36 122.31 6.46
N ASP A 15 111.43 122.78 5.82
CA ASP A 15 112.80 122.28 6.02
C ASP A 15 113.36 122.65 7.41
N ASN A 16 112.69 123.55 8.14
CA ASN A 16 113.06 123.97 9.50
C ASN A 16 112.43 123.14 10.63
N TRP A 17 111.72 122.05 10.32
CA TRP A 17 111.07 121.23 11.35
C TRP A 17 112.04 120.35 12.13
N VAL A 18 112.09 120.59 13.45
CA VAL A 18 112.79 119.75 14.41
C VAL A 18 112.12 118.38 14.47
N ILE A 19 112.90 117.31 14.69
CA ILE A 19 112.43 115.91 14.75
C ILE A 19 111.20 115.74 15.67
N LYS A 20 111.12 116.54 16.73
CA LYS A 20 110.01 116.56 17.70
C LYS A 20 108.66 116.94 17.07
N ASP A 21 108.65 117.86 16.11
CA ASP A 21 107.44 118.33 15.42
C ASP A 21 106.94 117.31 14.39
N LYS A 22 107.86 116.65 13.67
CA LYS A 22 107.53 115.51 12.79
C LYS A 22 106.90 114.37 13.60
N ILE A 23 107.44 114.06 14.79
CA ILE A 23 106.86 113.04 15.69
C ILE A 23 105.44 113.44 16.14
N ASN A 24 105.20 114.71 16.46
CA ASN A 24 103.86 115.19 16.87
C ASN A 24 102.84 115.17 15.72
N GLN A 25 103.24 115.53 14.50
CA GLN A 25 102.43 115.40 13.28
C GLN A 25 102.06 113.93 12.99
N TYR A 26 103.05 113.02 13.01
CA TYR A 26 102.78 111.59 12.82
C TYR A 26 101.90 111.02 13.95
N ARG A 27 102.08 111.45 15.21
CA ARG A 27 101.16 111.09 16.31
C ARG A 27 99.75 111.62 16.09
N GLY A 28 99.60 112.84 15.56
CA GLY A 28 98.31 113.42 15.19
C GLY A 28 97.62 112.64 14.06
N LEU A 29 98.38 112.24 13.04
CA LEU A 29 97.92 111.41 11.93
C LEU A 29 97.50 110.02 12.41
N ILE A 30 98.30 109.38 13.27
CA ILE A 30 97.96 108.08 13.88
C ILE A 30 96.66 108.19 14.68
N LYS A 31 96.51 109.22 15.52
CA LYS A 31 95.26 109.47 16.27
C LYS A 31 94.05 109.70 15.35
N LEU A 32 94.25 110.31 14.18
CA LEU A 32 93.19 110.50 13.19
C LEU A 32 92.80 109.16 12.53
N TYR A 33 93.76 108.35 12.13
CA TYR A 33 93.53 106.99 11.59
C TYR A 33 92.87 106.07 12.61
N GLU A 34 93.27 106.14 13.89
CA GLU A 34 92.63 105.41 14.98
C GLU A 34 91.17 105.85 15.17
N ARG A 35 90.88 107.15 15.05
CA ARG A 35 89.52 107.68 15.14
C ARG A 35 88.67 107.24 13.94
N ASP A 36 89.18 107.36 12.72
CA ASP A 36 88.50 106.92 11.49
C ASP A 36 88.26 105.40 11.51
N ARG A 37 89.23 104.60 11.97
CA ARG A 37 89.07 103.15 12.17
C ARG A 37 87.95 102.85 13.17
N LYS A 38 87.89 103.57 14.29
CA LYS A 38 86.85 103.40 15.31
C LYS A 38 85.46 103.78 14.82
N ILE A 39 85.36 104.83 13.98
CA ILE A 39 84.12 105.21 13.30
C ILE A 39 83.70 104.11 12.30
N HIS A 40 84.65 103.62 11.50
CA HIS A 40 84.36 102.61 10.50
C HIS A 40 83.94 101.27 11.12
N GLU A 41 84.60 100.84 12.21
CA GLU A 41 84.20 99.69 13.02
C GLU A 41 82.81 99.89 13.63
N GLY A 42 82.50 101.10 14.12
CA GLY A 42 81.19 101.47 14.63
C GLY A 42 80.08 101.40 13.57
N ASP A 43 80.34 101.86 12.35
CA ASP A 43 79.39 101.81 11.24
C ASP A 43 79.21 100.39 10.69
N LEU A 44 80.29 99.60 10.62
CA LEU A 44 80.22 98.18 10.29
C LEU A 44 79.37 97.40 11.33
N ALA A 45 79.54 97.70 12.62
CA ALA A 45 78.74 97.12 13.69
C ALA A 45 77.26 97.53 13.60
N LYS A 46 76.96 98.78 13.24
CA LYS A 46 75.59 99.25 12.97
C LYS A 46 74.97 98.54 11.77
N GLN A 47 75.72 98.35 10.68
CA GLN A 47 75.26 97.61 9.50
C GLN A 47 74.99 96.13 9.83
N LYS A 48 75.89 95.45 10.55
CA LYS A 48 75.66 94.07 11.03
C LYS A 48 74.40 93.98 11.93
N LYS A 49 74.17 94.98 12.79
CA LYS A 49 72.94 95.07 13.60
C LYS A 49 71.68 95.35 12.78
N ARG A 50 71.76 96.01 11.62
CA ARG A 50 70.63 96.18 10.69
C ARG A 50 70.36 94.86 9.95
N TYR A 51 71.37 94.29 9.29
CA TYR A 51 71.20 93.02 8.56
C TYR A 51 70.73 91.87 9.47
N SER A 52 71.20 91.77 10.71
CA SER A 52 70.68 90.76 11.65
C SER A 52 69.23 90.99 12.10
N ARG A 53 68.72 92.22 12.04
CA ARG A 53 67.29 92.51 12.23
C ARG A 53 66.50 92.14 10.97
N ASP A 54 67.00 92.52 9.80
CA ASP A 54 66.35 92.23 8.52
C ASP A 54 66.27 90.72 8.26
N ILE A 55 67.34 89.96 8.55
CA ILE A 55 67.32 88.48 8.47
C ILE A 55 66.28 87.88 9.43
N ARG A 56 66.12 88.44 10.64
CA ARG A 56 65.09 87.98 11.58
C ARG A 56 63.68 88.30 11.09
N GLN A 57 63.49 89.48 10.52
CA GLN A 57 62.24 89.91 9.90
C GLN A 57 61.85 88.97 8.74
N LEU A 58 62.78 88.76 7.80
CA LEU A 58 62.58 87.86 6.65
C LEU A 58 62.31 86.42 7.08
N ARG A 59 62.96 85.92 8.14
CA ARG A 59 62.64 84.58 8.69
C ARG A 59 61.22 84.51 9.26
N LYS A 60 60.76 85.56 9.94
CA LYS A 60 59.36 85.65 10.42
C LYS A 60 58.38 85.73 9.25
N GLU A 61 58.69 86.48 8.21
CA GLU A 61 57.85 86.58 7.02
C GLU A 61 57.80 85.24 6.26
N ILE A 62 58.93 84.55 6.09
CA ILE A 62 58.97 83.22 5.45
C ILE A 62 58.15 82.21 6.25
N THR A 63 58.19 82.24 7.59
CA THR A 63 57.39 81.34 8.42
C THR A 63 55.90 81.65 8.33
N ALA A 64 55.51 82.92 8.43
CA ALA A 64 54.13 83.35 8.23
C ALA A 64 53.60 82.99 6.83
N LYS A 65 54.39 83.24 5.77
CA LYS A 65 54.01 82.88 4.40
C LYS A 65 53.93 81.38 4.17
N ARG A 66 54.74 80.56 4.86
CA ARG A 66 54.61 79.10 4.84
C ARG A 66 53.33 78.62 5.54
N GLU A 67 52.91 79.28 6.61
CA GLU A 67 51.64 78.99 7.28
C GLU A 67 50.45 79.37 6.39
N GLU A 68 50.46 80.57 5.79
CA GLU A 68 49.44 81.01 4.81
C GLU A 68 49.37 80.05 3.61
N LEU A 69 50.51 79.65 3.05
CA LEU A 69 50.57 78.66 1.96
C LEU A 69 50.03 77.28 2.42
N GLY A 70 50.32 76.89 3.65
CA GLY A 70 49.80 75.66 4.26
C GLY A 70 48.27 75.65 4.32
N VAL A 71 47.66 76.77 4.69
CA VAL A 71 46.20 76.95 4.69
C VAL A 71 45.64 76.94 3.27
N ALA A 72 46.30 77.59 2.30
CA ALA A 72 45.84 77.63 0.91
C ALA A 72 45.90 76.24 0.21
N VAL A 73 46.94 75.45 0.49
CA VAL A 73 47.13 74.14 -0.17
C VAL A 73 46.29 73.03 0.46
N TYR A 74 46.15 73.02 1.79
CA TYR A 74 45.52 71.91 2.52
C TYR A 74 44.17 72.28 3.16
N GLY A 75 43.77 73.55 3.12
CA GLY A 75 42.61 74.07 3.84
C GLY A 75 42.89 74.36 5.31
N ASP A 76 41.87 74.84 6.02
CA ASP A 76 41.98 75.09 7.46
C ASP A 76 42.02 73.78 8.25
N LYS A 77 43.21 73.43 8.76
CA LYS A 77 43.44 72.20 9.55
C LYS A 77 42.67 72.22 10.87
N GLN A 78 42.39 73.40 11.42
CA GLN A 78 41.68 73.54 12.68
C GLN A 78 40.21 73.13 12.52
N PHE A 79 39.62 73.42 11.36
CA PHE A 79 38.24 73.04 11.03
C PHE A 79 38.04 71.52 11.06
N LEU A 80 38.88 70.75 10.36
CA LEU A 80 38.79 69.27 10.38
C LEU A 80 39.09 68.69 11.77
N ARG A 81 39.99 69.33 12.52
CA ARG A 81 40.33 68.91 13.87
C ARG A 81 39.15 69.05 14.83
N ASN A 82 38.38 70.12 14.70
CA ASN A 82 37.15 70.35 15.47
C ASN A 82 36.01 69.45 15.00
N ALA A 83 35.85 69.24 13.68
CA ALA A 83 34.81 68.38 13.13
C ALA A 83 34.94 66.90 13.56
N PHE A 84 36.16 66.40 13.76
CA PHE A 84 36.43 65.04 14.23
C PHE A 84 36.84 64.95 15.70
N GLN A 85 36.45 65.91 16.53
CA GLN A 85 36.85 65.97 17.94
C GLN A 85 36.49 64.68 18.72
N ASP A 86 35.31 64.10 18.45
CA ASP A 86 34.84 62.86 19.08
C ASP A 86 35.38 61.58 18.42
N HIS A 87 36.05 61.70 17.27
CA HIS A 87 36.45 60.58 16.44
C HIS A 87 37.94 60.63 16.12
N ARG A 88 38.74 60.33 17.14
CA ARG A 88 40.21 60.35 17.09
C ARG A 88 40.82 59.57 15.92
N ARG A 89 40.20 58.45 15.51
CA ARG A 89 40.68 57.68 14.36
C ARG A 89 40.54 58.47 13.06
N LEU A 90 39.36 59.03 12.79
CA LEU A 90 39.10 59.84 11.59
C LEU A 90 39.97 61.10 11.58
N GLN A 91 40.15 61.72 12.75
CA GLN A 91 41.03 62.88 12.90
C GLN A 91 42.47 62.57 12.47
N LEU A 92 43.03 61.43 12.92
CA LEU A 92 44.39 61.02 12.53
C LEU A 92 44.51 60.66 11.04
N THR A 93 43.50 60.00 10.48
CA THR A 93 43.52 59.56 9.08
C THR A 93 43.44 60.73 8.09
N TYR A 94 42.72 61.81 8.44
CA TYR A 94 42.39 62.89 7.51
C TYR A 94 43.03 64.25 7.83
N MET A 95 43.91 64.33 8.84
CA MET A 95 44.53 65.58 9.34
C MET A 95 45.25 66.42 8.27
N ASN A 96 45.79 65.79 7.22
CA ASN A 96 46.55 66.44 6.16
C ASN A 96 45.85 66.37 4.79
N SER A 97 44.58 65.98 4.75
CA SER A 97 43.80 65.83 3.52
C SER A 97 42.87 67.03 3.31
N LYS A 98 42.61 67.39 2.05
CA LYS A 98 41.64 68.43 1.69
C LYS A 98 40.22 68.00 2.09
N ALA A 99 39.44 68.94 2.61
CA ALA A 99 38.08 68.69 3.12
C ALA A 99 37.17 67.95 2.12
N ASP A 100 37.21 68.30 0.83
CA ASP A 100 36.38 67.63 -0.20
C ASP A 100 36.70 66.14 -0.34
N LYS A 101 37.99 65.78 -0.30
CA LYS A 101 38.45 64.39 -0.37
C LYS A 101 38.07 63.61 0.89
N VAL A 102 38.09 64.28 2.04
CA VAL A 102 37.66 63.69 3.32
C VAL A 102 36.16 63.39 3.27
N LEU A 103 35.35 64.33 2.79
CA LEU A 103 33.92 64.16 2.63
C LEU A 103 33.59 63.00 1.70
N GLU A 104 34.24 62.93 0.53
CA GLU A 104 34.06 61.84 -0.44
C GLU A 104 34.47 60.49 0.15
N SER A 105 35.60 60.43 0.86
CA SER A 105 36.07 59.20 1.52
C SER A 105 35.11 58.72 2.61
N ILE A 106 34.54 59.65 3.40
CA ILE A 106 33.54 59.33 4.43
C ILE A 106 32.23 58.87 3.79
N HIS A 107 31.77 59.51 2.71
CA HIS A 107 30.59 59.05 1.97
C HIS A 107 30.80 57.65 1.39
N GLN A 108 31.97 57.37 0.83
CA GLN A 108 32.34 56.05 0.32
C GLN A 108 32.35 55.00 1.45
N GLU A 109 32.95 55.32 2.60
CA GLU A 109 32.99 54.42 3.76
C GLU A 109 31.57 54.17 4.31
N ASN A 110 30.74 55.21 4.42
CA ASN A 110 29.35 55.09 4.84
C ASN A 110 28.51 54.27 3.87
N PHE A 111 28.70 54.46 2.56
CA PHE A 111 28.04 53.66 1.54
C PHE A 111 28.43 52.17 1.66
N ASN A 112 29.72 51.89 1.84
CA ASN A 112 30.22 50.53 2.05
C ASN A 112 29.66 49.89 3.32
N LYS A 113 29.64 50.62 4.44
CA LYS A 113 29.03 50.16 5.70
C LYS A 113 27.53 49.91 5.53
N ARG A 114 26.82 50.78 4.81
CA ARG A 114 25.39 50.62 4.54
C ARG A 114 25.11 49.40 3.67
N LYS A 115 25.89 49.18 2.62
CA LYS A 115 25.83 47.97 1.79
C LYS A 115 26.09 46.69 2.60
N GLN A 116 27.08 46.72 3.51
CA GLN A 116 27.33 45.59 4.42
C GLN A 116 26.16 45.36 5.38
N LEU A 117 25.59 46.44 5.93
CA LEU A 117 24.44 46.38 6.82
C LEU A 117 23.22 45.77 6.11
N ASP A 118 22.97 46.15 4.86
CA ASP A 118 21.86 45.60 4.06
C ASP A 118 22.08 44.11 3.74
N ARG A 119 23.32 43.70 3.44
CA ARG A 119 23.69 42.28 3.28
C ARG A 119 23.42 41.50 4.58
N ILE A 120 23.79 42.05 5.72
CA ILE A 120 23.54 41.43 7.04
C ILE A 120 22.03 41.35 7.33
N ARG A 121 21.27 42.41 7.05
CA ARG A 121 19.80 42.40 7.20
C ARG A 121 19.15 41.36 6.31
N TYR A 122 19.56 41.25 5.05
CA TYR A 122 19.04 40.25 4.12
C TYR A 122 19.34 38.82 4.61
N THR A 123 20.59 38.55 4.98
CA THR A 123 20.98 37.23 5.54
C THR A 123 20.25 36.90 6.83
N LYS A 124 20.06 37.87 7.73
CA LYS A 124 19.22 37.70 8.94
C LYS A 124 17.79 37.35 8.56
N LYS A 125 17.17 38.07 7.62
CA LYS A 125 15.80 37.80 7.16
C LYS A 125 15.68 36.38 6.59
N LYS A 126 16.64 35.98 5.74
CA LYS A 126 16.68 34.63 5.15
C LYS A 126 16.85 33.54 6.21
N LYS A 127 17.71 33.76 7.21
CA LYS A 127 17.87 32.82 8.35
C LYS A 127 16.62 32.73 9.21
N MET A 128 15.95 33.85 9.46
CA MET A 128 14.71 33.88 10.24
C MET A 128 13.58 33.12 9.55
N GLU A 129 13.48 33.23 8.23
CA GLU A 129 12.51 32.47 7.44
C GLU A 129 12.78 30.97 7.51
N LYS A 130 14.05 30.56 7.34
CA LYS A 130 14.46 29.16 7.52
C LYS A 130 14.14 28.63 8.93
N PHE A 131 14.38 29.45 9.95
CA PHE A 131 14.05 29.09 11.33
C PHE A 131 12.55 28.89 11.53
N ARG A 132 11.71 29.76 10.97
CA ARG A 132 10.24 29.60 11.01
C ARG A 132 9.78 28.33 10.33
N LEU A 133 10.29 28.03 9.13
CA LEU A 133 9.98 26.81 8.40
C LEU A 133 10.37 25.56 9.22
N ALA A 134 11.59 25.54 9.77
CA ALA A 134 12.04 24.43 10.61
C ALA A 134 11.20 24.29 11.89
N GLN A 135 10.70 25.38 12.47
CA GLN A 135 9.83 25.34 13.64
C GLN A 135 8.44 24.78 13.30
N LEU A 136 7.89 25.12 12.13
CA LEU A 136 6.65 24.56 11.62
C LEU A 136 6.80 23.05 11.37
N GLU A 137 7.87 22.64 10.68
CA GLU A 137 8.17 21.23 10.44
C GLU A 137 8.34 20.46 11.76
N ALA A 138 9.05 21.02 12.74
CA ALA A 138 9.19 20.40 14.06
C ALA A 138 7.89 20.35 14.87
N ALA A 139 6.93 21.24 14.62
CA ALA A 139 5.60 21.18 15.22
C ALA A 139 4.75 20.09 14.53
N GLU A 140 4.76 20.06 13.20
CA GLU A 140 4.07 19.05 12.41
C GLU A 140 4.56 17.63 12.73
N MET A 141 5.88 17.44 12.84
CA MET A 141 6.46 16.16 13.24
C MET A 141 6.05 15.75 14.66
N ARG A 142 5.91 16.70 15.59
CA ARG A 142 5.39 16.42 16.94
C ARG A 142 3.92 16.01 16.91
N ASP A 143 3.11 16.69 16.11
CA ASP A 143 1.71 16.33 15.92
C ASP A 143 1.57 14.95 15.30
N ARG A 144 2.35 14.63 14.25
CA ARG A 144 2.38 13.27 13.67
C ARG A 144 2.77 12.21 14.70
N VAL A 145 3.77 12.47 15.54
CA VAL A 145 4.13 11.53 16.61
C VAL A 145 2.99 11.34 17.61
N ILE A 146 2.27 12.39 17.98
CA ILE A 146 1.15 12.32 18.94
C ILE A 146 -0.06 11.60 18.35
N TYR A 147 -0.43 11.91 17.11
CA TYR A 147 -1.69 11.49 16.50
C TYR A 147 -1.55 10.27 15.58
N GLU A 148 -0.42 10.07 14.90
CA GLU A 148 -0.20 8.94 14.00
C GLU A 148 0.58 7.81 14.67
N VAL A 149 1.62 8.13 15.46
CA VAL A 149 2.51 7.12 16.07
C VAL A 149 2.10 6.75 17.50
N GLY A 150 1.46 7.68 18.25
CA GLY A 150 1.09 7.52 19.65
C GLY A 150 0.01 6.47 19.96
N GLY A 151 -0.54 5.83 18.93
CA GLY A 151 -1.66 4.89 19.07
C GLY A 151 -2.94 5.59 19.51
N LYS A 152 -3.94 4.80 19.93
CA LYS A 152 -5.27 5.32 20.27
C LYS A 152 -5.23 6.37 21.38
N LEU A 153 -5.93 7.47 21.17
CA LEU A 153 -6.05 8.55 22.14
C LEU A 153 -6.69 8.04 23.45
N PRO A 154 -6.36 8.63 24.62
CA PRO A 154 -7.00 8.29 25.88
C PRO A 154 -8.56 8.25 25.84
N PRO A 155 -9.27 9.19 25.20
CA PRO A 155 -10.72 9.10 24.99
C PRO A 155 -11.13 7.87 24.17
N GLU A 156 -10.46 7.56 23.07
CA GLU A 156 -10.78 6.39 22.24
C GLU A 156 -10.59 5.06 23.00
N LYS A 157 -9.60 4.98 23.90
CA LYS A 157 -9.43 3.82 24.78
C LYS A 157 -10.61 3.66 25.73
N LYS A 158 -11.15 4.77 26.25
CA LYS A 158 -12.36 4.75 27.10
C LYS A 158 -13.59 4.35 26.29
N GLU A 159 -13.76 4.87 25.08
CA GLU A 159 -14.85 4.50 24.18
C GLU A 159 -14.80 3.01 23.82
N GLN A 160 -13.62 2.48 23.50
CA GLN A 160 -13.45 1.05 23.23
C GLN A 160 -13.80 0.19 24.46
N ALA A 161 -13.42 0.63 25.65
CA ALA A 161 -13.82 -0.06 26.89
C ALA A 161 -15.34 -0.09 27.04
N VAL A 162 -16.02 1.04 26.84
CA VAL A 162 -17.49 1.13 26.89
C VAL A 162 -18.14 0.25 25.82
N ALA A 163 -17.63 0.27 24.59
CA ALA A 163 -18.11 -0.60 23.51
C ALA A 163 -17.98 -2.09 23.88
N ASN A 164 -16.87 -2.49 24.49
CA ASN A 164 -16.67 -3.85 24.99
C ASN A 164 -17.67 -4.22 26.10
N TRP A 165 -17.98 -3.29 27.03
CA TRP A 165 -19.00 -3.50 28.05
C TRP A 165 -20.39 -3.69 27.44
N VAL A 166 -20.75 -2.87 26.45
CA VAL A 166 -22.02 -2.98 25.73
C VAL A 166 -22.11 -4.31 24.97
N GLN A 167 -21.04 -4.71 24.26
CA GLN A 167 -21.00 -6.00 23.56
C GLN A 167 -21.15 -7.18 24.54
N ARG A 168 -20.43 -7.17 25.68
CA ARG A 168 -20.56 -8.21 26.71
C ARG A 168 -21.97 -8.27 27.27
N ALA A 169 -22.60 -7.12 27.54
CA ALA A 169 -23.98 -7.07 28.00
C ALA A 169 -24.95 -7.63 26.96
N ASN A 170 -24.73 -7.33 25.68
CA ASN A 170 -25.58 -7.83 24.60
C ASN A 170 -25.45 -9.36 24.41
N ILE A 171 -24.23 -9.90 24.51
CA ILE A 171 -23.99 -11.35 24.49
C ILE A 171 -24.72 -12.02 25.66
N LYS A 172 -24.62 -11.46 26.88
CA LYS A 172 -25.35 -11.98 28.06
C LYS A 172 -26.87 -11.93 27.87
N LYS A 173 -27.40 -10.85 27.30
CA LYS A 173 -28.82 -10.71 26.97
C LYS A 173 -29.27 -11.78 25.97
N ASN A 174 -28.51 -11.98 24.90
CA ASN A 174 -28.83 -12.98 23.88
C ASN A 174 -28.78 -14.41 24.43
N ALA A 175 -27.79 -14.72 25.27
CA ALA A 175 -27.73 -15.99 25.98
C ALA A 175 -28.95 -16.19 26.90
N ALA A 176 -29.34 -15.16 27.66
CA ALA A 176 -30.54 -15.22 28.51
C ALA A 176 -31.83 -15.43 27.70
N LEU A 177 -31.94 -14.80 26.53
CA LEU A 177 -33.08 -15.01 25.61
C LEU A 177 -33.11 -16.44 25.07
N ALA A 178 -31.97 -16.99 24.67
CA ALA A 178 -31.88 -18.37 24.21
C ALA A 178 -32.27 -19.36 25.32
N ILE A 179 -31.77 -19.15 26.54
CA ILE A 179 -32.12 -19.94 27.73
C ILE A 179 -33.64 -19.85 28.01
N LYS A 180 -34.23 -18.64 27.96
CA LYS A 180 -35.67 -18.45 28.13
C LYS A 180 -36.49 -19.22 27.09
N VAL A 181 -36.08 -19.19 25.82
CA VAL A 181 -36.73 -19.95 24.75
C VAL A 181 -36.64 -21.45 25.00
N MET A 182 -35.48 -21.95 25.44
CA MET A 182 -35.33 -23.36 25.79
C MET A 182 -36.22 -23.77 26.97
N TYR A 183 -36.25 -22.98 28.05
CA TYR A 183 -37.14 -23.26 29.18
C TYR A 183 -38.62 -23.25 28.77
N LYS A 184 -39.02 -22.37 27.85
CA LYS A 184 -40.38 -22.38 27.30
C LYS A 184 -40.68 -23.68 26.56
N LYS A 185 -39.75 -24.16 25.72
CA LYS A 185 -39.89 -25.46 25.04
C LYS A 185 -39.99 -26.63 26.02
N ILE A 186 -39.14 -26.64 27.05
CA ILE A 186 -39.18 -27.67 28.10
C ILE A 186 -40.54 -27.66 28.81
N LEU A 187 -41.04 -26.46 29.17
CA LEU A 187 -42.35 -26.32 29.80
C LEU A 187 -43.48 -26.84 28.90
N ASP A 188 -43.42 -26.57 27.59
CA ASP A 188 -44.43 -27.03 26.64
C ASP A 188 -44.40 -28.56 26.48
N ILE A 189 -43.23 -29.19 26.51
CA ILE A 189 -43.10 -30.67 26.54
C ILE A 189 -43.71 -31.22 27.82
N LEU A 190 -43.33 -30.67 28.99
CA LEU A 190 -43.86 -31.12 30.28
C LEU A 190 -45.38 -30.99 30.38
N LYS A 191 -45.96 -29.94 29.79
CA LYS A 191 -47.43 -29.79 29.71
C LYS A 191 -48.08 -30.87 28.84
N LYS A 192 -47.48 -31.19 27.69
CA LYS A 192 -47.97 -32.28 26.83
C LYS A 192 -47.87 -33.63 27.55
N ASP A 193 -46.74 -33.90 28.20
CA ASP A 193 -46.53 -35.14 28.96
C ASP A 193 -47.54 -35.25 30.10
N SER A 194 -47.79 -34.16 30.84
CA SER A 194 -48.81 -34.13 31.89
C SER A 194 -50.21 -34.46 31.36
N SER A 195 -50.58 -33.92 30.19
CA SER A 195 -51.87 -34.25 29.56
C SER A 195 -51.93 -35.72 29.10
N TYR A 196 -50.84 -36.24 28.53
CA TYR A 196 -50.74 -37.63 28.10
C TYR A 196 -50.88 -38.60 29.28
N PHE A 197 -50.13 -38.36 30.38
CA PHE A 197 -50.22 -39.19 31.58
C PHE A 197 -51.62 -39.16 32.20
N THR A 198 -52.32 -38.03 32.13
CA THR A 198 -53.70 -37.93 32.62
C THR A 198 -54.62 -38.86 31.82
N VAL A 199 -54.53 -38.84 30.49
CA VAL A 199 -55.33 -39.73 29.62
C VAL A 199 -54.99 -41.21 29.87
N VAL A 200 -53.71 -41.55 30.00
CA VAL A 200 -53.28 -42.92 30.30
C VAL A 200 -53.83 -43.39 31.66
N LEU A 201 -53.77 -42.54 32.69
CA LEU A 201 -54.30 -42.86 34.01
C LEU A 201 -55.82 -43.02 34.01
N GLU A 202 -56.55 -42.22 33.23
CA GLU A 202 -58.00 -42.37 33.06
C GLU A 202 -58.35 -43.68 32.34
N ALA A 203 -57.63 -44.02 31.27
CA ALA A 203 -57.80 -45.29 30.57
C ALA A 203 -57.54 -46.49 31.49
N LEU A 204 -56.47 -46.45 32.29
CA LEU A 204 -56.18 -47.50 33.29
C LEU A 204 -57.27 -47.60 34.35
N LYS A 205 -57.82 -46.49 34.84
CA LYS A 205 -58.94 -46.51 35.79
C LYS A 205 -60.20 -47.15 35.18
N LEU A 206 -60.49 -46.86 33.91
CA LEU A 206 -61.60 -47.48 33.19
C LEU A 206 -61.38 -48.98 33.01
N ASP A 207 -60.17 -49.38 32.63
CA ASP A 207 -59.80 -50.79 32.46
C ASP A 207 -59.88 -51.55 33.79
N CYS A 208 -59.36 -51.01 34.89
CA CYS A 208 -59.51 -51.61 36.22
C CYS A 208 -60.98 -51.81 36.62
N ARG A 209 -61.87 -50.86 36.29
CA ARG A 209 -63.32 -51.02 36.54
C ARG A 209 -63.93 -52.11 35.67
N ALA A 210 -63.53 -52.20 34.40
CA ALA A 210 -64.00 -53.23 33.49
C ALA A 210 -63.54 -54.63 33.94
N GLN A 211 -62.25 -54.77 34.27
CA GLN A 211 -61.69 -56.01 34.83
C GLN A 211 -62.37 -56.41 36.14
N GLY A 212 -62.67 -55.44 37.02
CA GLY A 212 -63.43 -55.69 38.25
C GLY A 212 -64.82 -56.27 37.99
N LYS A 213 -65.55 -55.73 37.00
CA LYS A 213 -66.85 -56.28 36.59
C LYS A 213 -66.73 -57.69 36.01
N CYS A 214 -65.70 -57.94 35.18
CA CYS A 214 -65.45 -59.26 34.62
C CYS A 214 -65.16 -60.30 35.73
N LEU A 215 -64.37 -59.93 36.74
CA LEU A 215 -64.06 -60.80 37.88
C LEU A 215 -65.31 -61.11 38.71
N MET A 216 -66.16 -60.11 38.96
CA MET A 216 -67.45 -60.32 39.64
C MET A 216 -68.33 -61.30 38.85
N GLY A 217 -68.51 -61.07 37.55
CA GLY A 217 -69.31 -61.96 36.69
C GLY A 217 -68.73 -63.38 36.60
N ALA A 218 -67.41 -63.53 36.55
CA ALA A 218 -66.76 -64.85 36.60
C ALA A 218 -66.96 -65.54 37.95
N THR A 219 -66.99 -64.79 39.05
CA THR A 219 -67.25 -65.31 40.40
C THR A 219 -68.71 -65.75 40.53
N GLU A 220 -69.67 -64.95 40.07
CA GLU A 220 -71.10 -65.29 40.05
C GLU A 220 -71.34 -66.56 39.21
N MET A 221 -70.76 -66.63 38.01
CA MET A 221 -70.84 -67.84 37.16
C MET A 221 -70.18 -69.05 37.84
N GLY A 222 -69.05 -68.86 38.52
CA GLY A 222 -68.39 -69.92 39.28
C GLY A 222 -69.23 -70.42 40.46
N GLN A 223 -69.93 -69.52 41.16
CA GLN A 223 -70.86 -69.86 42.23
C GLN A 223 -72.04 -70.66 41.70
N LEU A 224 -72.70 -70.19 40.63
CA LEU A 224 -73.80 -70.92 39.99
C LEU A 224 -73.36 -72.30 39.52
N ALA A 225 -72.21 -72.42 38.87
CA ALA A 225 -71.67 -73.71 38.44
C ALA A 225 -71.41 -74.66 39.63
N MET A 226 -70.98 -74.13 40.77
CA MET A 226 -70.77 -74.90 41.99
C MET A 226 -72.09 -75.37 42.61
N GLU A 227 -73.11 -74.51 42.64
CA GLU A 227 -74.47 -74.87 43.05
C GLU A 227 -75.04 -75.98 42.16
N TYR A 228 -74.94 -75.83 40.83
CA TYR A 228 -75.36 -76.87 39.88
C TYR A 228 -74.61 -78.19 40.09
N LEU A 229 -73.32 -78.15 40.38
CA LEU A 229 -72.53 -79.33 40.67
C LEU A 229 -73.01 -80.05 41.94
N ASP A 230 -73.32 -79.29 42.99
CA ASP A 230 -73.80 -79.86 44.25
C ASP A 230 -75.22 -80.43 44.12
N ASP A 231 -76.11 -79.77 43.38
CA ASP A 231 -77.43 -80.31 43.01
C ASP A 231 -77.30 -81.64 42.25
N ARG A 232 -76.39 -81.69 41.27
CA ARG A 232 -76.13 -82.92 40.50
C ARG A 232 -75.58 -84.05 41.38
N LYS A 233 -74.68 -83.74 42.32
CA LYS A 233 -74.19 -84.72 43.30
C LYS A 233 -75.32 -85.22 44.20
N PHE A 234 -76.22 -84.32 44.63
CA PHE A 234 -77.36 -84.70 45.45
C PHE A 234 -78.31 -85.64 44.70
N GLU A 235 -78.70 -85.29 43.47
CA GLU A 235 -79.54 -86.13 42.61
C GLU A 235 -78.87 -87.48 42.31
N TYR A 236 -77.57 -87.49 42.02
CA TYR A 236 -76.82 -88.73 41.83
C TYR A 236 -76.85 -89.61 43.09
N ASN A 237 -76.58 -89.06 44.27
CA ASN A 237 -76.61 -89.79 45.53
C ASN A 237 -78.02 -90.29 45.90
N LYS A 238 -79.07 -89.58 45.49
CA LYS A 238 -80.46 -90.00 45.66
C LYS A 238 -80.78 -91.18 44.74
N LEU A 239 -80.47 -91.04 43.45
CA LEU A 239 -80.64 -92.08 42.44
C LEU A 239 -79.85 -93.35 42.80
N GLU A 240 -78.60 -93.19 43.28
CA GLU A 240 -77.77 -94.31 43.74
C GLU A 240 -78.44 -95.08 44.90
N ARG A 241 -79.04 -94.36 45.86
CA ARG A 241 -79.79 -94.97 46.97
C ARG A 241 -81.05 -95.70 46.48
N GLU A 242 -81.80 -95.11 45.58
CA GLU A 242 -83.00 -95.72 44.97
C GLU A 242 -82.65 -96.99 44.18
N ILE A 243 -81.58 -96.94 43.36
CA ILE A 243 -81.07 -98.10 42.62
C ILE A 243 -80.62 -99.18 43.60
N LYS A 244 -79.85 -98.85 44.64
CA LYS A 244 -79.42 -99.82 45.66
C LYS A 244 -80.60 -100.47 46.39
N ALA A 245 -81.65 -99.71 46.70
CA ALA A 245 -82.87 -100.25 47.31
C ALA A 245 -83.61 -101.19 46.35
N ASN A 246 -83.80 -100.77 45.10
CA ASN A 246 -84.43 -101.57 44.05
C ASN A 246 -83.64 -102.85 43.76
N MET A 247 -82.31 -102.78 43.70
CA MET A 247 -81.44 -103.95 43.53
C MET A 247 -81.58 -104.92 44.70
N LYS A 248 -81.65 -104.44 45.95
CA LYS A 248 -81.91 -105.30 47.12
C LYS A 248 -83.31 -105.92 47.09
N GLU A 249 -84.32 -105.17 46.64
CA GLU A 249 -85.68 -105.67 46.50
C GLU A 249 -85.78 -106.74 45.40
N ARG A 250 -85.19 -106.47 44.24
CA ARG A 250 -85.02 -107.45 43.15
C ARG A 250 -84.28 -108.68 43.63
N GLU A 251 -83.19 -108.54 44.39
CA GLU A 251 -82.48 -109.70 44.94
C GLU A 251 -83.36 -110.52 45.90
N ARG A 252 -84.20 -109.87 46.71
CA ARG A 252 -85.17 -110.54 47.58
C ARG A 252 -86.25 -111.26 46.78
N THR A 253 -86.86 -110.63 45.79
CA THR A 253 -87.89 -111.26 44.94
C THR A 253 -87.31 -112.41 44.13
N LEU A 254 -86.08 -112.27 43.62
CA LEU A 254 -85.38 -113.33 42.89
C LEU A 254 -85.02 -114.50 43.82
N LYS A 255 -84.66 -114.24 45.09
CA LYS A 255 -84.51 -115.30 46.11
C LYS A 255 -85.82 -116.01 46.42
N LEU A 256 -86.95 -115.30 46.51
CA LEU A 256 -88.27 -115.90 46.69
C LEU A 256 -88.68 -116.75 45.48
N ALA A 257 -88.58 -116.20 44.27
CA ALA A 257 -88.85 -116.92 43.04
C ALA A 257 -87.93 -118.15 42.87
N ARG A 258 -86.64 -118.05 43.22
CA ARG A 258 -85.73 -119.22 43.24
C ARG A 258 -86.16 -120.28 44.26
N ARG A 259 -86.68 -119.89 45.43
CA ARG A 259 -87.23 -120.84 46.41
C ARG A 259 -88.52 -121.49 45.89
N GLU A 260 -89.40 -120.75 45.24
CA GLU A 260 -90.60 -121.30 44.61
C GLU A 260 -90.27 -122.24 43.45
N VAL A 261 -89.32 -121.86 42.58
CA VAL A 261 -88.81 -122.72 41.51
C VAL A 261 -88.14 -123.96 42.09
N ALA A 262 -87.34 -123.84 43.15
CA ALA A 262 -86.73 -125.00 43.81
C ALA A 262 -87.80 -125.91 44.44
N TYR A 263 -88.81 -125.35 45.11
CA TYR A 263 -89.94 -126.10 45.64
C TYR A 263 -90.71 -126.84 44.54
N LEU A 264 -90.99 -126.18 43.42
CA LEU A 264 -91.64 -126.79 42.25
C LEU A 264 -90.76 -127.86 41.59
N THR A 265 -89.45 -127.64 41.53
CA THR A 265 -88.47 -128.59 40.98
C THR A 265 -88.34 -129.84 41.84
N ASP A 266 -88.30 -129.69 43.16
CA ASP A 266 -88.21 -130.81 44.10
C ASP A 266 -89.56 -131.55 44.25
N SER A 267 -90.68 -130.84 44.22
CA SER A 267 -92.02 -131.45 44.39
C SER A 267 -92.54 -132.10 43.10
N PHE A 268 -92.11 -131.63 41.92
CA PHE A 268 -92.57 -132.12 40.62
C PHE A 268 -91.43 -132.27 39.58
N PRO A 269 -90.41 -133.11 39.84
CA PRO A 269 -89.21 -133.21 39.00
C PRO A 269 -89.48 -133.65 37.55
N ASN A 270 -90.62 -134.32 37.30
CA ASN A 270 -90.98 -134.85 35.99
C ASN A 270 -91.81 -133.90 35.12
N LEU A 271 -92.23 -132.72 35.63
CA LEU A 271 -93.04 -131.75 34.88
C LEU A 271 -92.27 -130.52 34.39
N ILE A 272 -91.01 -130.34 34.77
CA ILE A 272 -90.22 -129.17 34.36
C ILE A 272 -89.37 -129.54 33.13
N ARG A 273 -89.81 -129.07 31.95
CA ARG A 273 -89.01 -129.09 30.73
C ARG A 273 -87.86 -128.09 30.85
N LYS A 274 -86.62 -128.58 30.66
CA LYS A 274 -85.46 -127.73 30.38
C LYS A 274 -85.54 -127.32 28.91
N GLU A 275 -86.22 -126.23 28.62
CA GLU A 275 -86.14 -125.61 27.29
C GLU A 275 -84.95 -124.64 27.27
N GLU A 276 -84.03 -124.91 26.35
CA GLU A 276 -82.81 -124.16 26.08
C GLU A 276 -83.19 -122.77 25.56
N ALA A 277 -82.48 -121.75 26.04
CA ALA A 277 -82.67 -120.37 25.66
C ALA A 277 -82.45 -120.19 24.15
N THR A 278 -83.55 -120.00 23.41
CA THR A 278 -83.51 -119.56 22.02
C THR A 278 -83.26 -118.06 21.98
N ASN A 279 -82.17 -117.70 21.30
CA ASN A 279 -81.70 -116.36 20.99
C ASN A 279 -82.83 -115.44 20.52
N LEU A 280 -82.96 -114.31 21.20
CA LEU A 280 -83.90 -113.23 20.94
C LEU A 280 -83.15 -112.03 20.36
N ASP A 281 -82.27 -112.29 19.38
CA ASP A 281 -81.31 -111.32 18.84
C ASP A 281 -81.51 -111.00 17.35
N ASP A 282 -82.68 -111.34 16.79
CA ASP A 282 -82.90 -111.32 15.33
C ASP A 282 -84.18 -110.57 14.91
N LEU A 283 -84.54 -109.49 15.64
CA LEU A 283 -85.78 -108.74 15.38
C LEU A 283 -85.63 -107.21 15.47
N TYR A 284 -84.49 -106.61 15.11
CA TYR A 284 -84.39 -105.16 14.86
C TYR A 284 -83.26 -104.79 13.88
N GLU A 285 -83.48 -105.05 12.59
CA GLU A 285 -82.79 -104.46 11.43
C GLU A 285 -83.88 -104.43 10.33
N GLU A 286 -84.25 -103.36 9.62
CA GLU A 286 -83.68 -102.08 9.21
C GLU A 286 -84.87 -101.17 8.87
N ASP A 287 -84.81 -99.88 9.21
CA ASP A 287 -85.50 -98.79 8.47
C ASP A 287 -85.04 -97.44 9.07
N ASP A 288 -83.88 -96.93 8.60
CA ASP A 288 -83.53 -95.49 8.48
C ASP A 288 -82.01 -95.18 8.41
N GLU A 289 -81.23 -95.84 7.54
CA GLU A 289 -79.83 -95.42 7.27
C GLU A 289 -79.53 -95.08 5.80
N GLY A 290 -80.56 -94.77 5.00
CA GLY A 290 -80.40 -94.46 3.57
C GLY A 290 -80.27 -92.98 3.19
N MET A 291 -80.65 -92.03 4.06
CA MET A 291 -80.85 -90.61 3.65
C MET A 291 -79.86 -89.59 4.27
N SER A 292 -78.91 -90.03 5.11
CA SER A 292 -77.90 -89.14 5.73
C SER A 292 -76.51 -89.25 5.10
N HIS A 293 -76.14 -90.42 4.54
CA HIS A 293 -74.78 -90.66 4.06
C HIS A 293 -74.41 -89.92 2.75
N HIS A 294 -75.39 -89.51 1.93
CA HIS A 294 -75.10 -88.87 0.65
C HIS A 294 -74.78 -87.36 0.77
N SER A 295 -75.38 -86.65 1.74
CA SER A 295 -75.08 -85.22 1.98
C SER A 295 -73.67 -85.05 2.54
N LEU A 296 -73.31 -85.88 3.51
CA LEU A 296 -72.01 -85.81 4.18
C LEU A 296 -70.86 -86.25 3.25
N HIS A 297 -71.08 -87.24 2.39
CA HIS A 297 -70.05 -87.70 1.44
C HIS A 297 -69.77 -86.67 0.33
N GLY A 298 -70.81 -86.05 -0.24
CA GLY A 298 -70.66 -84.99 -1.25
C GLY A 298 -69.96 -83.74 -0.70
N GLU A 299 -70.32 -83.31 0.51
CA GLU A 299 -69.63 -82.20 1.19
C GLU A 299 -68.14 -82.50 1.45
N LEU A 300 -67.80 -83.76 1.75
CA LEU A 300 -66.42 -84.18 2.00
C LEU A 300 -65.60 -84.22 0.70
N GLU A 301 -66.19 -84.64 -0.42
CA GLU A 301 -65.54 -84.57 -1.73
C GLU A 301 -65.25 -83.13 -2.17
N ASP A 302 -66.20 -82.21 -1.94
CA ASP A 302 -66.02 -80.78 -2.23
C ASP A 302 -64.91 -80.15 -1.38
N VAL A 303 -64.89 -80.46 -0.07
CA VAL A 303 -63.82 -79.99 0.84
C VAL A 303 -62.47 -80.56 0.41
N MET A 304 -62.38 -81.84 0.04
CA MET A 304 -61.15 -82.42 -0.48
C MET A 304 -60.70 -81.76 -1.79
N ALA A 305 -61.62 -81.44 -2.69
CA ALA A 305 -61.32 -80.76 -3.95
C ALA A 305 -60.76 -79.36 -3.70
N ILE A 306 -61.31 -78.62 -2.73
CA ILE A 306 -60.79 -77.31 -2.29
C ILE A 306 -59.40 -77.47 -1.66
N CYS A 307 -59.20 -78.45 -0.78
CA CYS A 307 -57.90 -78.72 -0.15
C CYS A 307 -56.83 -79.09 -1.19
N LYS A 308 -57.15 -79.91 -2.20
CA LYS A 308 -56.23 -80.23 -3.31
C LYS A 308 -55.89 -79.01 -4.17
N LYS A 309 -56.86 -78.12 -4.45
CA LYS A 309 -56.60 -76.85 -5.14
C LYS A 309 -55.68 -75.95 -4.31
N LEU A 310 -55.97 -75.82 -3.01
CA LEU A 310 -55.14 -75.03 -2.08
C LEU A 310 -53.73 -75.59 -1.96
N GLN A 311 -53.58 -76.91 -1.86
CA GLN A 311 -52.28 -77.60 -1.84
C GLN A 311 -51.43 -77.27 -3.06
N LYS A 312 -52.02 -77.32 -4.26
CA LYS A 312 -51.35 -76.95 -5.52
C LYS A 312 -50.99 -75.46 -5.55
N SER A 313 -51.90 -74.58 -5.16
CA SER A 313 -51.68 -73.12 -5.18
C SER A 313 -50.64 -72.65 -4.17
N CYS A 314 -50.55 -73.31 -3.00
CA CYS A 314 -49.60 -72.99 -1.95
C CYS A 314 -48.25 -73.71 -2.13
N LEU A 315 -48.15 -74.63 -3.11
CA LEU A 315 -46.98 -75.46 -3.40
C LEU A 315 -46.50 -76.27 -2.18
N VAL A 316 -47.43 -77.00 -1.55
CA VAL A 316 -47.19 -77.72 -0.29
C VAL A 316 -47.40 -79.23 -0.48
N SER A 317 -46.61 -80.07 0.20
CA SER A 317 -46.67 -81.54 0.06
C SER A 317 -47.81 -82.21 0.84
N THR A 318 -48.32 -81.61 1.92
CA THR A 318 -49.44 -82.13 2.74
C THR A 318 -50.48 -81.06 3.09
N PHE A 319 -51.72 -81.46 3.40
CA PHE A 319 -52.80 -80.50 3.72
C PHE A 319 -52.54 -79.71 5.01
N ASP A 320 -51.94 -80.32 6.03
CA ASP A 320 -51.68 -79.68 7.34
C ASP A 320 -50.77 -78.45 7.25
N GLN A 321 -49.90 -78.42 6.23
CA GLN A 321 -48.95 -77.34 6.00
C GLN A 321 -49.56 -76.14 5.25
N ILE A 322 -50.78 -76.27 4.68
CA ILE A 322 -51.45 -75.19 3.93
C ILE A 322 -51.67 -73.97 4.83
N LEU A 323 -52.20 -74.16 6.03
CA LEU A 323 -52.49 -73.05 6.96
C LEU A 323 -51.21 -72.35 7.43
N LEU A 324 -50.15 -73.12 7.70
CA LEU A 324 -48.85 -72.55 8.06
C LEU A 324 -48.27 -71.72 6.92
N ARG A 325 -48.38 -72.21 5.67
CA ARG A 325 -47.89 -71.49 4.49
C ARG A 325 -48.67 -70.21 4.23
N LEU A 326 -49.99 -70.23 4.38
CA LEU A 326 -50.85 -69.06 4.24
C LEU A 326 -50.59 -68.00 5.32
N LYS A 327 -50.37 -68.42 6.58
CA LYS A 327 -49.99 -67.51 7.68
C LYS A 327 -48.65 -66.83 7.39
N GLU A 328 -47.66 -67.60 6.95
CA GLU A 328 -46.35 -67.06 6.58
C GLU A 328 -46.45 -66.10 5.38
N GLN A 329 -47.22 -66.46 4.34
CA GLN A 329 -47.43 -65.59 3.19
C GLN A 329 -48.12 -64.28 3.59
N ARG A 330 -49.10 -64.32 4.49
CA ARG A 330 -49.74 -63.11 5.03
C ARG A 330 -48.76 -62.24 5.82
N TYR A 331 -47.92 -62.85 6.66
CA TYR A 331 -46.89 -62.13 7.41
C TYR A 331 -45.87 -61.46 6.48
N GLN A 332 -45.37 -62.20 5.49
CA GLN A 332 -44.44 -61.68 4.49
C GLN A 332 -45.06 -60.56 3.65
N SER A 333 -46.32 -60.72 3.24
CA SER A 333 -47.07 -59.69 2.50
C SER A 333 -47.22 -58.42 3.33
N GLY A 334 -47.58 -58.53 4.62
CA GLY A 334 -47.67 -57.38 5.53
C GLY A 334 -46.32 -56.67 5.72
N ARG A 335 -45.24 -57.44 5.90
CA ARG A 335 -43.88 -56.90 6.02
C ARG A 335 -43.43 -56.17 4.75
N LEU A 336 -43.67 -56.76 3.58
CA LEU A 336 -43.35 -56.15 2.29
C LEU A 336 -44.19 -54.89 2.03
N MET A 337 -45.47 -54.89 2.41
CA MET A 337 -46.35 -53.73 2.27
C MET A 337 -45.88 -52.57 3.17
N MET A 338 -45.47 -52.86 4.40
CA MET A 338 -44.87 -51.86 5.30
C MET A 338 -43.56 -51.30 4.73
N ALA A 339 -42.68 -52.16 4.20
CA ALA A 339 -41.44 -51.74 3.56
C ALA A 339 -41.68 -50.90 2.29
N LEU A 340 -42.70 -51.25 1.50
CA LEU A 340 -43.13 -50.49 0.34
C LEU A 340 -43.60 -49.09 0.73
N ASN A 341 -44.48 -48.98 1.75
CA ASN A 341 -44.98 -47.69 2.24
C ASN A 341 -43.83 -46.80 2.73
N LEU A 342 -42.90 -47.37 3.51
CA LEU A 342 -41.73 -46.63 4.00
C LEU A 342 -40.81 -46.15 2.86
N ASN A 343 -40.67 -46.96 1.80
CA ASN A 343 -39.92 -46.55 0.61
C ASN A 343 -40.64 -45.47 -0.21
N ILE A 344 -41.97 -45.50 -0.27
CA ILE A 344 -42.77 -44.45 -0.91
C ILE A 344 -42.59 -43.13 -0.15
N GLU A 345 -42.71 -43.15 1.19
CA GLU A 345 -42.48 -41.96 2.02
C GLU A 345 -41.06 -41.40 1.85
N LYS A 346 -40.04 -42.26 1.83
CA LYS A 346 -38.64 -41.85 1.55
C LYS A 346 -38.48 -41.24 0.16
N ARG A 347 -39.08 -41.83 -0.87
CA ARG A 347 -39.06 -41.30 -2.23
C ARG A 347 -39.71 -39.93 -2.28
N ASP A 348 -40.85 -39.75 -1.64
CA ASP A 348 -41.60 -38.50 -1.65
C ASP A 348 -40.83 -37.40 -0.91
N ALA A 349 -40.19 -37.72 0.22
CA ALA A 349 -39.26 -36.83 0.90
C ALA A 349 -38.08 -36.40 0.00
N LEU A 350 -37.45 -37.35 -0.71
CA LEU A 350 -36.37 -37.05 -1.65
C LEU A 350 -36.84 -36.17 -2.82
N VAL A 351 -38.08 -36.36 -3.29
CA VAL A 351 -38.68 -35.52 -4.34
C VAL A 351 -38.89 -34.10 -3.83
N GLU A 352 -39.37 -33.92 -2.61
CA GLU A 352 -39.51 -32.59 -1.98
C GLU A 352 -38.16 -31.93 -1.74
N ASP A 353 -37.16 -32.66 -1.24
CA ASP A 353 -35.79 -32.15 -1.07
C ASP A 353 -35.21 -31.70 -2.42
N LYS A 354 -35.44 -32.46 -3.49
CA LYS A 354 -35.03 -32.09 -4.84
C LYS A 354 -35.72 -30.82 -5.33
N LYS A 355 -37.03 -30.66 -5.08
CA LYS A 355 -37.77 -29.43 -5.42
C LYS A 355 -37.23 -28.23 -4.64
N HIS A 356 -36.99 -28.40 -3.34
CA HIS A 356 -36.41 -27.35 -2.49
C HIS A 356 -35.01 -26.96 -2.97
N ALA A 357 -34.15 -27.93 -3.28
CA ALA A 357 -32.83 -27.68 -3.83
C ALA A 357 -32.88 -26.96 -5.20
N ALA A 358 -33.85 -27.31 -6.06
CA ALA A 358 -34.05 -26.63 -7.34
C ALA A 358 -34.50 -25.17 -7.16
N LEU A 359 -35.41 -24.90 -6.23
CA LEU A 359 -35.82 -23.53 -5.87
C LEU A 359 -34.65 -22.73 -5.29
N MET A 360 -33.87 -23.32 -4.38
CA MET A 360 -32.66 -22.69 -3.85
C MET A 360 -31.65 -22.37 -4.96
N LEU A 361 -31.41 -23.30 -5.89
CA LEU A 361 -30.52 -23.08 -7.03
C LEU A 361 -30.99 -21.91 -7.90
N ASP A 362 -32.28 -21.80 -8.16
CA ASP A 362 -32.85 -20.69 -8.95
C ASP A 362 -32.71 -19.34 -8.23
N THR A 363 -33.03 -19.30 -6.92
CA THR A 363 -32.77 -18.09 -6.12
C THR A 363 -31.29 -17.71 -6.08
N LEU A 364 -30.37 -18.67 -5.97
CA LEU A 364 -28.93 -18.40 -5.97
C LEU A 364 -28.43 -17.89 -7.33
N LYS A 365 -28.95 -18.41 -8.44
CA LYS A 365 -28.64 -17.89 -9.79
C LYS A 365 -29.04 -16.42 -9.91
N ASN A 366 -30.24 -16.08 -9.46
CA ASN A 366 -30.81 -14.75 -9.64
C ASN A 366 -30.28 -13.71 -8.62
N VAL A 367 -29.95 -14.11 -7.38
CA VAL A 367 -29.39 -13.22 -6.34
C VAL A 367 -27.91 -12.87 -6.58
N GLY A 368 -27.18 -13.71 -7.30
CA GLY A 368 -25.76 -13.49 -7.61
C GLY A 368 -25.50 -12.64 -8.86
N GLN A 369 -26.40 -12.61 -9.84
CA GLN A 369 -26.12 -12.05 -11.17
C GLN A 369 -26.13 -10.51 -11.24
N GLU A 370 -27.02 -9.82 -10.53
CA GLU A 370 -27.09 -8.35 -10.60
C GLU A 370 -25.85 -7.69 -9.97
N ARG A 371 -25.42 -8.16 -8.79
CA ARG A 371 -24.21 -7.67 -8.12
C ARG A 371 -22.93 -8.11 -8.84
N SER A 372 -22.91 -9.30 -9.43
CA SER A 372 -21.74 -9.78 -10.17
C SER A 372 -21.54 -9.06 -11.50
N CYS A 373 -22.62 -8.71 -12.22
CA CYS A 373 -22.51 -7.92 -13.44
C CYS A 373 -22.04 -6.50 -13.16
N GLN A 374 -22.59 -5.83 -12.15
CA GLN A 374 -22.14 -4.50 -11.73
C GLN A 374 -20.68 -4.52 -11.27
N TYR A 375 -20.30 -5.51 -10.45
CA TYR A 375 -18.91 -5.71 -10.03
C TYR A 375 -17.97 -5.97 -11.20
N LEU A 376 -18.38 -6.76 -12.21
CA LEU A 376 -17.56 -7.03 -13.39
C LEU A 376 -17.37 -5.80 -14.28
N VAL A 377 -18.38 -4.93 -14.37
CA VAL A 377 -18.27 -3.66 -15.08
C VAL A 377 -17.35 -2.70 -14.33
N GLU A 378 -17.53 -2.56 -13.02
CA GLU A 378 -16.69 -1.72 -12.16
C GLU A 378 -15.24 -2.19 -12.15
N LYS A 379 -15.00 -3.51 -12.05
CA LYS A 379 -13.66 -4.11 -12.18
C LYS A 379 -13.01 -3.78 -13.52
N ARG A 380 -13.77 -3.87 -14.63
CA ARG A 380 -13.24 -3.54 -15.97
C ARG A 380 -12.91 -2.05 -16.09
N GLN A 381 -13.75 -1.19 -15.51
CA GLN A 381 -13.54 0.24 -15.51
C GLN A 381 -12.30 0.63 -14.70
N LEU A 382 -12.14 0.06 -13.50
CA LEU A 382 -10.95 0.27 -12.66
C LEU A 382 -9.68 -0.25 -13.33
N GLN A 383 -9.73 -1.41 -13.98
CA GLN A 383 -8.60 -1.92 -14.77
C GLN A 383 -8.23 -0.97 -15.92
N SER A 384 -9.22 -0.47 -16.66
CA SER A 384 -8.98 0.50 -17.73
C SER A 384 -8.38 1.81 -17.21
N GLN A 385 -8.77 2.26 -16.01
CA GLN A 385 -8.20 3.46 -15.38
C GLN A 385 -6.76 3.21 -14.94
N MET A 386 -6.47 2.07 -14.33
CA MET A 386 -5.11 1.69 -13.97
C MET A 386 -4.18 1.60 -15.20
N ASP A 387 -4.67 1.03 -16.30
CA ASP A 387 -3.90 0.93 -17.54
C ASP A 387 -3.67 2.30 -18.22
N ALA A 388 -4.56 3.27 -17.99
CA ALA A 388 -4.40 4.64 -18.47
C ALA A 388 -3.37 5.40 -17.62
N GLU A 389 -3.46 5.30 -16.28
CA GLU A 389 -2.49 5.89 -15.36
C GLU A 389 -1.08 5.30 -15.56
N SER A 390 -0.97 3.98 -15.75
CA SER A 390 0.31 3.32 -16.04
C SER A 390 0.93 3.80 -17.36
N ARG A 391 0.12 4.13 -18.37
CA ARG A 391 0.61 4.74 -19.62
C ARG A 391 1.07 6.17 -19.40
N ALA A 392 0.32 6.99 -18.67
CA ALA A 392 0.70 8.36 -18.35
C ALA A 392 2.01 8.42 -17.52
N GLU A 393 2.19 7.48 -16.58
CA GLU A 393 3.42 7.35 -15.81
C GLU A 393 4.63 7.03 -16.70
N LYS A 394 4.47 6.09 -17.64
CA LYS A 394 5.53 5.75 -18.61
C LYS A 394 5.89 6.93 -19.50
N GLU A 395 4.89 7.62 -20.04
CA GLU A 395 5.10 8.82 -20.88
C GLU A 395 5.79 9.95 -20.11
N LEU A 396 5.44 10.14 -18.84
CA LEU A 396 6.10 11.12 -17.99
C LEU A 396 7.55 10.72 -17.69
N SER A 397 7.82 9.44 -17.42
CA SER A 397 9.17 8.92 -17.22
C SER A 397 10.04 9.13 -18.46
N THR A 398 9.52 8.79 -19.66
CA THR A 398 10.27 9.02 -20.90
C THR A 398 10.52 10.49 -21.15
N SER A 399 9.55 11.37 -20.88
CA SER A 399 9.74 12.82 -21.00
C SER A 399 10.79 13.36 -20.01
N LEU A 400 10.84 12.82 -18.79
CA LEU A 400 11.86 13.17 -17.80
C LEU A 400 13.25 12.69 -18.22
N ASP A 401 13.35 11.48 -18.78
CA ASP A 401 14.61 10.94 -19.27
C ASP A 401 15.15 11.74 -20.46
N GLU A 402 14.29 12.13 -21.41
CA GLU A 402 14.64 13.01 -22.53
C GLU A 402 15.13 14.39 -22.05
N LYS A 403 14.38 15.02 -21.12
CA LYS A 403 14.80 16.29 -20.52
C LYS A 403 16.10 16.13 -19.73
N GLY A 404 16.28 15.01 -19.05
CA GLY A 404 17.51 14.67 -18.33
C GLY A 404 18.71 14.57 -19.26
N LYS A 405 18.57 13.88 -20.40
CA LYS A 405 19.61 13.81 -21.45
C LYS A 405 19.99 15.19 -21.97
N LEU A 406 18.98 16.01 -22.32
CA LEU A 406 19.22 17.38 -22.80
C LEU A 406 19.99 18.23 -21.78
N ILE A 407 19.64 18.15 -20.49
CA ILE A 407 20.34 18.89 -19.42
C ILE A 407 21.79 18.41 -19.30
N ILE A 408 22.05 17.11 -19.44
CA ILE A 408 23.40 16.56 -19.43
C ILE A 408 24.20 17.10 -20.63
N GLU A 409 23.64 17.08 -21.84
CA GLU A 409 24.27 17.62 -23.06
C GLU A 409 24.54 19.13 -22.96
N MET A 410 23.61 19.91 -22.42
CA MET A 410 23.81 21.33 -22.17
C MET A 410 24.92 21.57 -21.14
N ARG A 411 25.01 20.71 -20.12
CA ARG A 411 26.05 20.83 -19.08
C ARG A 411 27.43 20.47 -19.62
N THR A 412 27.53 19.38 -20.39
CA THR A 412 28.81 18.96 -21.00
C THR A 412 29.30 19.98 -22.01
N SER A 413 28.42 20.51 -22.87
CA SER A 413 28.79 21.57 -23.84
C SER A 413 29.22 22.87 -23.15
N LEU A 414 28.53 23.32 -22.09
CA LEU A 414 28.95 24.48 -21.30
C LEU A 414 30.28 24.26 -20.58
N GLN A 415 30.55 23.04 -20.14
CA GLN A 415 31.82 22.68 -19.54
C GLN A 415 32.95 22.74 -20.59
N GLN A 416 32.75 22.14 -21.76
CA GLN A 416 33.68 22.23 -22.90
C GLN A 416 33.95 23.68 -23.31
N ILE A 417 32.92 24.53 -23.38
CA ILE A 417 33.09 25.97 -23.69
C ILE A 417 33.96 26.64 -22.61
N ASN A 418 33.75 26.34 -21.33
CA ASN A 418 34.56 26.90 -20.25
C ASN A 418 36.01 26.43 -20.26
N GLU A 419 36.26 25.19 -20.70
CA GLU A 419 37.58 24.60 -20.92
C GLU A 419 38.31 25.27 -22.08
N LEU A 420 37.65 25.44 -23.23
CA LEU A 420 38.20 26.19 -24.37
C LEU A 420 38.54 27.64 -23.99
N LEU A 421 37.76 28.23 -23.07
CA LEU A 421 37.98 29.58 -22.54
C LEU A 421 38.90 29.60 -21.30
N SER A 422 39.55 28.50 -20.91
CA SER A 422 40.44 28.42 -19.74
C SER A 422 41.59 29.44 -19.78
N CYS A 423 42.14 29.70 -20.97
CA CYS A 423 43.24 30.64 -21.18
C CYS A 423 42.80 32.12 -21.19
N VAL A 424 41.50 32.42 -21.19
CA VAL A 424 40.98 33.78 -21.34
C VAL A 424 40.94 34.49 -19.98
N GLY A 425 41.78 35.51 -19.81
CA GLY A 425 41.87 36.31 -18.58
C GLY A 425 42.72 35.69 -17.47
N ALA A 426 43.45 34.60 -17.75
CA ALA A 426 44.43 34.04 -16.83
C ALA A 426 45.62 35.02 -16.65
N PRO A 427 46.17 35.18 -15.42
CA PRO A 427 47.40 35.94 -15.24
C PRO A 427 48.53 35.33 -16.08
N ASN A 428 49.34 36.16 -16.74
CA ASN A 428 50.56 35.72 -17.43
C ASN A 428 51.56 35.20 -16.38
N VAL A 429 51.38 33.94 -15.97
CA VAL A 429 52.39 33.20 -15.22
C VAL A 429 53.47 32.83 -16.24
N PRO A 430 54.76 33.17 -15.99
CA PRO A 430 55.83 32.77 -16.89
C PRO A 430 55.83 31.24 -17.01
N ARG A 431 55.75 30.75 -18.26
CA ARG A 431 55.75 29.30 -18.52
C ARG A 431 57.05 28.70 -17.98
N PRO A 432 57.01 27.56 -17.29
CA PRO A 432 58.18 26.98 -16.63
C PRO A 432 59.28 26.51 -17.60
N PHE A 433 59.02 26.44 -18.90
CA PHE A 433 59.95 25.90 -19.89
C PHE A 433 60.15 26.86 -21.07
N THR A 434 61.21 27.66 -21.04
CA THR A 434 61.56 28.62 -22.10
C THR A 434 62.40 28.03 -23.24
N ASP A 435 63.03 26.85 -23.04
CA ASP A 435 64.05 26.31 -23.97
C ASP A 435 63.68 24.97 -24.63
N VAL A 436 62.38 24.66 -24.78
CA VAL A 436 61.91 23.39 -25.33
C VAL A 436 61.32 23.60 -26.74
N PRO A 437 61.62 22.73 -27.73
CA PRO A 437 61.07 22.85 -29.08
C PRO A 437 59.54 22.94 -29.09
N PRO A 438 58.92 23.74 -29.98
CA PRO A 438 57.48 24.00 -29.95
C PRO A 438 56.62 22.74 -29.94
N GLY A 439 57.00 21.72 -30.73
CA GLY A 439 56.26 20.45 -30.81
C GLY A 439 56.28 19.62 -29.51
N VAL A 440 57.28 19.82 -28.66
CA VAL A 440 57.41 19.15 -27.35
C VAL A 440 56.74 19.97 -26.25
N GLN A 441 56.71 21.30 -26.37
CA GLN A 441 55.92 22.17 -25.48
C GLN A 441 54.42 21.88 -25.55
N TYR A 442 53.85 21.66 -26.74
CA TYR A 442 52.44 21.30 -26.87
C TYR A 442 52.11 19.94 -26.21
N ALA A 443 53.01 18.96 -26.33
CA ALA A 443 52.82 17.65 -25.71
C ALA A 443 52.95 17.70 -24.17
N LEU A 444 53.76 18.60 -23.62
CA LEU A 444 53.90 18.80 -22.17
C LEU A 444 52.77 19.64 -21.56
N ASP A 445 52.23 20.61 -22.31
CA ASP A 445 51.05 21.39 -21.88
C ASP A 445 49.79 20.51 -21.84
N ASP A 446 49.63 19.54 -22.76
CA ASP A 446 48.55 18.53 -22.74
C ASP A 446 48.63 17.58 -21.53
N ILE A 447 49.84 17.31 -21.01
CA ILE A 447 50.07 16.41 -19.86
C ILE A 447 49.80 17.11 -18.52
N LEU A 448 49.91 18.45 -18.46
CA LEU A 448 49.77 19.26 -17.24
C LEU A 448 48.39 19.89 -17.06
N GLN A 449 47.48 19.70 -18.01
CA GLN A 449 46.11 20.20 -17.87
C GLN A 449 45.36 19.36 -16.82
N GLU A 450 45.15 19.93 -15.63
CA GLU A 450 44.34 19.28 -14.60
C GLU A 450 42.95 18.98 -15.16
N VAL A 451 42.54 17.70 -15.10
CA VAL A 451 41.20 17.26 -15.50
C VAL A 451 40.18 18.12 -14.74
N PRO A 452 39.39 18.95 -15.43
CA PRO A 452 38.47 19.87 -14.77
C PRO A 452 37.48 19.08 -13.92
N GLN A 453 37.42 19.38 -12.62
CA GLN A 453 36.41 18.79 -11.77
C GLN A 453 35.04 19.23 -12.30
N PRO A 454 34.10 18.30 -12.57
CA PRO A 454 32.82 18.65 -13.16
C PRO A 454 32.01 19.50 -12.18
N ASP A 455 31.99 20.80 -12.39
CA ASP A 455 31.21 21.73 -11.60
C ASP A 455 29.73 21.33 -11.68
N ALA A 456 29.11 21.07 -10.52
CA ALA A 456 27.75 20.55 -10.40
C ALA A 456 26.65 21.58 -10.72
N ASP A 457 27.03 22.85 -10.81
CA ASP A 457 26.12 23.98 -10.74
C ASP A 457 26.02 24.68 -12.11
N PHE A 458 24.91 24.47 -12.80
CA PHE A 458 24.65 24.95 -14.15
C PHE A 458 24.75 26.49 -14.26
N ASP A 459 24.26 27.21 -13.26
CA ASP A 459 24.29 28.68 -13.21
C ASP A 459 25.73 29.22 -13.09
N LYS A 460 26.61 28.47 -12.42
CA LYS A 460 28.04 28.83 -12.33
C LYS A 460 28.74 28.62 -13.65
N LEU A 461 28.45 27.51 -14.35
CA LEU A 461 29.01 27.24 -15.69
C LEU A 461 28.61 28.35 -16.67
N ILE A 462 27.35 28.76 -16.69
CA ILE A 462 26.87 29.88 -17.53
C ILE A 462 27.56 31.20 -17.14
N SER A 463 27.60 31.51 -15.84
CA SER A 463 28.18 32.77 -15.36
C SER A 463 29.68 32.87 -15.70
N ASN A 464 30.43 31.78 -15.55
CA ASN A 464 31.84 31.69 -15.88
C ASN A 464 32.07 31.86 -17.39
N ALA A 465 31.30 31.14 -18.22
CA ALA A 465 31.40 31.24 -19.68
C ALA A 465 31.10 32.66 -20.14
N ARG A 466 30.04 33.28 -19.61
CA ARG A 466 29.66 34.67 -19.91
C ARG A 466 30.75 35.66 -19.52
N GLN A 467 31.35 35.50 -18.34
CA GLN A 467 32.44 36.38 -17.89
C GLN A 467 33.66 36.27 -18.81
N LYS A 468 34.08 35.05 -19.14
CA LYS A 468 35.23 34.81 -20.02
C LYS A 468 34.98 35.28 -21.46
N LEU A 469 33.80 35.02 -22.01
CA LEU A 469 33.39 35.54 -23.32
C LEU A 469 33.39 37.07 -23.36
N ASN A 470 32.90 37.73 -22.30
CA ASN A 470 32.95 39.20 -22.23
C ASN A 470 34.40 39.73 -22.23
N VAL A 471 35.33 39.05 -21.54
CA VAL A 471 36.76 39.40 -21.57
C VAL A 471 37.34 39.20 -22.98
N LEU A 472 37.00 38.08 -23.65
CA LEU A 472 37.42 37.82 -25.02
C LEU A 472 36.88 38.89 -26.00
N ILE A 473 35.60 39.21 -25.92
CA ILE A 473 34.94 40.23 -26.76
C ILE A 473 35.60 41.60 -26.56
N GLN A 474 35.90 41.97 -25.32
CA GLN A 474 36.60 43.21 -25.02
C GLN A 474 38.03 43.21 -25.57
N ALA A 475 38.75 42.08 -25.50
CA ALA A 475 40.09 41.95 -26.06
C ALA A 475 40.07 42.07 -27.59
N VAL A 476 39.15 41.36 -28.26
CA VAL A 476 38.97 41.40 -29.72
C VAL A 476 38.57 42.79 -30.21
N SER A 477 37.69 43.50 -29.48
CA SER A 477 37.26 44.86 -29.84
C SER A 477 38.39 45.90 -29.83
N ARG A 478 39.54 45.59 -29.21
CA ARG A 478 40.72 46.45 -29.15
C ARG A 478 41.76 46.14 -30.23
N ILE A 479 41.53 45.11 -31.05
CA ILE A 479 42.45 44.72 -32.13
C ILE A 479 42.10 45.56 -33.37
N GLU A 480 43.07 46.30 -33.91
CA GLU A 480 42.91 47.01 -35.19
C GLU A 480 42.94 46.00 -36.34
N VAL A 481 41.81 45.90 -37.06
CA VAL A 481 41.65 44.93 -38.15
C VAL A 481 42.34 45.44 -39.42
N THR A 482 43.58 44.99 -39.63
CA THR A 482 44.31 45.22 -40.89
C THR A 482 43.75 44.31 -42.01
N PRO A 483 43.93 44.68 -43.29
CA PRO A 483 43.43 43.89 -44.42
C PRO A 483 44.02 42.46 -44.49
N GLN A 484 45.22 42.24 -43.97
CA GLN A 484 45.85 40.92 -43.87
C GLN A 484 45.16 40.03 -42.82
N ILE A 485 44.92 40.57 -41.61
CA ILE A 485 44.19 39.86 -40.55
C ILE A 485 42.78 39.49 -41.01
N ARG A 486 42.12 40.37 -41.78
CA ARG A 486 40.81 40.08 -42.36
C ARG A 486 40.85 38.94 -43.39
N ALA A 487 41.89 38.88 -44.22
CA ALA A 487 42.05 37.82 -45.21
C ALA A 487 42.31 36.45 -44.54
N GLU A 488 43.19 36.41 -43.54
CA GLU A 488 43.46 35.20 -42.75
C GLU A 488 42.24 34.75 -41.95
N ALA A 489 41.50 35.67 -41.33
CA ALA A 489 40.26 35.36 -40.62
C ALA A 489 39.18 34.81 -41.55
N ASN A 490 39.03 35.37 -42.76
CA ASN A 490 38.12 34.85 -43.77
C ASN A 490 38.53 33.44 -44.22
N GLN A 491 39.83 33.21 -44.43
CA GLN A 491 40.34 31.90 -44.84
C GLN A 491 40.14 30.86 -43.74
N PHE A 492 40.36 31.23 -42.48
CA PHE A 492 40.07 30.40 -41.30
C PHE A 492 38.57 30.12 -41.16
N TYR A 493 37.71 31.13 -41.35
CA TYR A 493 36.26 30.96 -41.35
C TYR A 493 35.78 30.01 -42.46
N HIS A 494 36.34 30.14 -43.67
CA HIS A 494 36.05 29.22 -44.76
C HIS A 494 36.52 27.79 -44.48
N GLN A 495 37.66 27.60 -43.80
CA GLN A 495 38.11 26.28 -43.36
C GLN A 495 37.20 25.68 -42.28
N ILE A 496 36.72 26.48 -41.33
CA ILE A 496 35.72 26.04 -40.35
C ILE A 496 34.45 25.62 -41.08
N LEU A 497 33.88 26.48 -41.95
CA LEU A 497 32.69 26.17 -42.74
C LEU A 497 32.85 24.89 -43.57
N ALA A 498 33.98 24.71 -44.24
CA ALA A 498 34.27 23.51 -45.02
C ALA A 498 34.34 22.25 -44.14
N ARG A 499 34.84 22.38 -42.91
CA ARG A 499 34.88 21.30 -41.92
C ARG A 499 33.50 20.98 -41.36
N THR A 500 32.71 21.98 -40.97
CA THR A 500 31.34 21.79 -40.47
C THR A 500 30.45 21.19 -41.55
N MET A 501 30.61 21.61 -42.82
CA MET A 501 29.92 20.98 -43.94
C MET A 501 30.30 19.50 -44.08
N ARG A 502 31.59 19.13 -43.98
CA ARG A 502 32.02 17.72 -44.03
C ARG A 502 31.50 16.87 -42.86
N GLU A 503 31.45 17.43 -41.66
CA GLU A 503 30.97 16.75 -40.45
C GLU A 503 29.43 16.59 -40.48
N ASN A 504 28.68 17.59 -40.93
CA ASN A 504 27.23 17.48 -41.13
C ASN A 504 26.85 16.45 -42.21
N PHE A 505 27.68 16.31 -43.27
CA PHE A 505 27.50 15.24 -44.26
C PHE A 505 27.79 13.83 -43.71
N GLN A 506 28.42 13.68 -42.54
CA GLN A 506 28.62 12.38 -41.89
C GLN A 506 27.46 12.03 -40.93
N ASP A 507 26.85 13.01 -40.27
CA ASP A 507 25.70 12.79 -39.37
C ASP A 507 24.37 12.58 -40.12
N ASP A 508 24.19 13.14 -41.33
CA ASP A 508 23.02 12.87 -42.18
C ASP A 508 22.99 11.45 -42.77
N VAL A 509 24.03 10.63 -42.57
CA VAL A 509 24.09 9.27 -43.14
C VAL A 509 23.53 8.19 -42.21
N ILE A 510 23.23 8.45 -40.93
CA ILE A 510 22.62 7.43 -40.05
C ILE A 510 21.67 8.04 -39.00
N GLN A 511 20.42 8.33 -39.39
CA GLN A 511 19.17 7.89 -38.72
C GLN A 511 17.90 8.51 -39.34
N GLU A 512 17.67 8.33 -40.65
CA GLU A 512 16.29 8.18 -41.17
C GLU A 512 15.89 6.71 -41.04
N GLY A 513 15.75 6.25 -39.80
CA GLY A 513 15.15 4.97 -39.44
C GLY A 513 14.02 5.25 -38.47
N GLY A 514 12.92 5.81 -38.96
CA GLY A 514 11.76 6.10 -38.09
C GLY A 514 10.78 7.17 -38.55
N LEU A 515 10.88 7.72 -39.76
CA LEU A 515 9.73 8.42 -40.34
C LEU A 515 8.80 7.39 -40.98
N ILE A 516 7.60 7.31 -40.42
CA ILE A 516 6.43 6.69 -41.03
C ILE A 516 6.20 7.41 -42.36
N GLU A 517 6.72 6.86 -43.45
CA GLU A 517 6.26 7.17 -44.79
C GLU A 517 4.81 6.69 -44.89
N PHE A 518 3.87 7.62 -44.76
CA PHE A 518 2.62 7.49 -45.49
C PHE A 518 2.98 7.65 -46.97
N GLU A 519 3.41 6.56 -47.60
CA GLU A 519 3.38 6.43 -49.04
C GLU A 519 1.91 6.59 -49.46
N MET A 520 1.56 7.79 -49.92
CA MET A 520 0.43 7.92 -50.84
C MET A 520 0.85 7.23 -52.12
N GLU A 521 0.58 5.93 -52.21
CA GLU A 521 0.74 5.13 -53.43
C GLU A 521 -0.12 5.78 -54.52
N ASP A 522 0.53 6.46 -55.47
CA ASP A 522 -0.11 6.87 -56.72
C ASP A 522 -0.49 5.59 -57.49
N PRO A 523 -1.79 5.28 -57.65
CA PRO A 523 -2.24 4.01 -58.24
C PRO A 523 -1.85 3.84 -59.71
N ASN A 524 -1.32 4.89 -60.37
CA ASN A 524 -0.83 4.81 -61.73
C ASN A 524 0.67 4.52 -61.86
N VAL A 525 1.43 4.50 -60.76
CA VAL A 525 2.87 4.20 -60.77
C VAL A 525 3.12 2.84 -60.13
N PRO A 526 3.57 1.82 -60.89
CA PRO A 526 3.79 0.48 -60.34
C PRO A 526 4.87 0.51 -59.24
N SER A 527 4.55 -0.01 -58.05
CA SER A 527 5.50 -0.09 -56.94
C SER A 527 6.71 -0.95 -57.30
N ARG A 528 7.85 -0.74 -56.61
CA ARG A 528 9.11 -1.47 -56.84
C ARG A 528 8.94 -2.99 -56.78
N ALA A 529 7.99 -3.48 -55.98
CA ALA A 529 7.65 -4.90 -55.91
C ALA A 529 6.98 -5.39 -57.21
N ILE A 530 6.06 -4.61 -57.77
CA ILE A 530 5.40 -4.91 -59.05
C ILE A 530 6.40 -4.82 -60.21
N ILE A 531 7.31 -3.84 -60.20
CA ILE A 531 8.40 -3.73 -61.18
C ILE A 531 9.31 -4.96 -61.10
N LYS A 532 9.73 -5.37 -59.90
CA LYS A 532 10.54 -6.59 -59.72
C LYS A 532 9.79 -7.85 -60.14
N LEU A 533 8.48 -7.95 -59.87
CA LEU A 533 7.66 -9.07 -60.31
C LEU A 533 7.56 -9.12 -61.83
N ARG A 534 7.32 -7.98 -62.50
CA ARG A 534 7.30 -7.89 -63.96
C ARG A 534 8.66 -8.15 -64.59
N SER A 535 9.75 -7.64 -64.01
CA SER A 535 11.11 -7.95 -64.46
C SER A 535 11.44 -9.42 -64.28
N LYS A 536 11.03 -10.05 -63.17
CA LYS A 536 11.18 -11.49 -62.97
C LYS A 536 10.36 -12.28 -63.99
N GLN A 537 9.10 -11.91 -64.23
CA GLN A 537 8.25 -12.55 -65.24
C GLN A 537 8.79 -12.39 -66.66
N LEU A 538 9.39 -11.25 -67.00
CA LEU A 538 10.08 -11.03 -68.28
C LEU A 538 11.34 -11.88 -68.41
N VAL A 539 12.13 -12.00 -67.35
CA VAL A 539 13.33 -12.86 -67.33
C VAL A 539 12.92 -14.33 -67.40
N ASP A 540 11.93 -14.77 -66.63
CA ASP A 540 11.44 -16.15 -66.65
C ASP A 540 10.79 -16.50 -68.01
N ALA A 541 10.11 -15.55 -68.67
CA ALA A 541 9.59 -15.71 -70.03
C ALA A 541 10.72 -15.79 -71.08
N GLN A 542 11.79 -15.00 -70.92
CA GLN A 542 12.95 -15.10 -71.81
C GLN A 542 13.81 -16.34 -71.55
N VAL A 543 13.93 -16.82 -70.31
CA VAL A 543 14.66 -18.05 -69.99
C VAL A 543 13.87 -19.29 -70.46
N SER A 544 12.54 -19.23 -70.50
CA SER A 544 11.69 -20.29 -71.07
C SER A 544 11.70 -20.37 -72.60
N GLU A 545 12.17 -19.35 -73.33
CA GLU A 545 12.32 -19.38 -74.80
C GLU A 545 13.69 -19.92 -75.27
N PHE A 546 14.66 -20.08 -74.36
CA PHE A 546 16.01 -20.57 -74.68
C PHE A 546 16.32 -21.99 -74.18
N ASP A 547 15.43 -22.63 -73.41
CA ASP A 547 15.48 -24.07 -73.12
C ASP A 547 14.66 -24.87 -74.15
N VAL A 548 15.03 -24.74 -75.43
CA VAL A 548 14.70 -25.74 -76.44
C VAL A 548 15.76 -26.83 -76.35
N VAL A 549 15.37 -27.95 -75.73
CA VAL A 549 16.08 -29.22 -75.76
C VAL A 549 16.38 -29.60 -77.22
N GLU A 550 17.67 -29.61 -77.57
CA GLU A 550 18.16 -30.31 -78.76
C GLU A 550 17.77 -31.78 -78.64
N LYS A 551 16.85 -32.22 -79.51
CA LYS A 551 16.57 -33.62 -79.76
C LYS A 551 17.84 -34.31 -80.28
N LYS A 552 18.28 -35.34 -79.58
CA LYS A 552 18.68 -36.61 -80.19
C LYS A 552 17.76 -37.71 -79.71
#